data_AF-A4JJ14-F1
#
_entry.id   AF-A4JJ14-F1
#
_cell.length_a   1.000
_cell.length_b   1.000
_cell.length_c   1.000
_cell.angle_alpha   90.00
_cell.angle_beta   90.00
_cell.angle_gamma   90.00
#
_symmetry.space_group_name_H-M   'P 1'
#
loop_
_entity.id
_entity.type
_entity.pdbx_description
1 polymer ?
#
loop_
_entity_poly.entity_id
_entity_poly.type
_entity_poly.pdbx_seq_one_letter_code
_entity_poly.pdbx_strand_id
1 'polypeptide(L)'
;MNEAVAVMNDQGLAEICRLLEREDMLISPDAVWLSSRPRFYGHLLALDAIAVSRERALDILCPECGTEAMRPQPHAAPDSQPYRGYCPECGWVGLANQEAHFWQVQPQKLAKWLSAGLGLAPRYAVEPIVDNVLWRLGEFEHRRRRHTVFFGRRLSAMSDPVAAKLAQLVAPGAEVIITAGEPASLLGTALDDRLLVPLRAIAHIRKSGLVIENLEAYLTRPASVQESIETSLRLMHTQRVALINGEPINLSPQVYLFLKILEDADGDEVHKRHIAVGLGLEPGASFRTAEIFKRHKQVYATFVDKDDKGHYWLKPDFVILERG
;
A
#
# COMPACT_ATOMS: atom_id res chain seq x y z
N MET A 1 32.10 -0.27 -1.26
CA MET A 1 31.16 0.60 -2.01
C MET A 1 31.67 2.02 -1.88
N ASN A 2 31.88 2.75 -2.97
CA ASN A 2 32.37 4.13 -2.92
C ASN A 2 31.33 5.00 -2.18
N GLU A 3 31.76 5.79 -1.19
CA GLU A 3 30.89 6.63 -0.35
C GLU A 3 29.98 7.54 -1.18
N ALA A 4 30.50 8.10 -2.28
CA ALA A 4 29.73 8.91 -3.22
C ALA A 4 28.56 8.15 -3.89
N VAL A 5 28.70 6.84 -4.13
CA VAL A 5 27.64 6.00 -4.72
C VAL A 5 26.57 5.67 -3.68
N ALA A 6 26.95 5.48 -2.41
CA ALA A 6 25.99 5.25 -1.34
C ALA A 6 25.10 6.48 -1.14
N VAL A 7 25.68 7.68 -1.07
CA VAL A 7 24.93 8.94 -1.01
C VAL A 7 23.99 9.10 -2.21
N MET A 8 24.46 8.76 -3.41
CA MET A 8 23.65 8.81 -4.63
C MET A 8 22.45 7.85 -4.59
N ASN A 9 22.63 6.67 -4.02
CA ASN A 9 21.56 5.67 -3.87
C ASN A 9 20.49 6.14 -2.88
N ASP A 10 20.88 6.71 -1.73
CA ASP A 10 19.92 7.18 -0.73
C ASP A 10 19.14 8.40 -1.23
N GLN A 11 19.82 9.36 -1.88
CA GLN A 11 19.15 10.45 -2.59
C GLN A 11 18.25 9.93 -3.73
N GLY A 12 18.64 8.82 -4.35
CA GLY A 12 17.90 8.14 -5.40
C GLY A 12 16.55 7.65 -4.92
N LEU A 13 16.54 6.96 -3.77
CA LEU A 13 15.29 6.44 -3.20
C LEU A 13 14.35 7.57 -2.79
N ALA A 14 14.89 8.65 -2.20
CA ALA A 14 14.10 9.81 -1.84
C ALA A 14 13.43 10.45 -3.07
N GLU A 15 14.17 10.60 -4.17
CA GLU A 15 13.64 11.15 -5.42
C GLU A 15 12.57 10.22 -6.04
N ILE A 16 12.79 8.91 -6.03
CA ILE A 16 11.80 7.93 -6.50
C ILE A 16 10.52 8.02 -5.69
N CYS A 17 10.61 8.05 -4.35
CA CYS A 17 9.44 8.22 -3.48
C CYS A 17 8.68 9.50 -3.79
N ARG A 18 9.39 10.63 -3.96
CA ARG A 18 8.78 11.91 -4.33
C ARG A 18 8.04 11.83 -5.68
N LEU A 19 8.64 11.18 -6.67
CA LEU A 19 8.04 11.00 -8.00
C LEU A 19 6.84 10.06 -7.98
N LEU A 20 6.85 9.02 -7.15
CA LEU A 20 5.71 8.11 -6.97
C LEU A 20 4.48 8.83 -6.39
N GLU A 21 4.67 9.84 -5.55
CA GLU A 21 3.56 10.60 -4.99
C GLU A 21 2.97 11.63 -5.97
N ARG A 22 3.62 11.90 -7.11
CA ARG A 22 3.06 12.72 -8.20
C ARG A 22 2.12 11.89 -9.07
N GLU A 23 1.09 12.51 -9.62
CA GLU A 23 0.12 11.84 -10.50
C GLU A 23 0.76 11.25 -11.77
N ASP A 24 1.50 12.09 -12.49
CA ASP A 24 2.14 11.79 -13.77
C ASP A 24 3.35 10.85 -13.65
N MET A 25 4.09 10.94 -12.53
CA MET A 25 5.40 10.30 -12.31
C MET A 25 6.45 10.66 -13.37
N LEU A 26 6.22 11.75 -14.11
CA LEU A 26 7.06 12.18 -15.22
C LEU A 26 8.12 13.18 -14.76
N ILE A 27 9.30 13.08 -15.36
CA ILE A 27 10.40 14.04 -15.24
C ILE A 27 10.62 14.60 -16.63
N SER A 28 10.57 15.93 -16.77
CA SER A 28 10.88 16.56 -18.06
C SER A 28 12.36 16.34 -18.40
N PRO A 29 12.71 16.24 -19.70
CA PRO A 29 14.11 16.21 -20.12
C PRO A 29 14.91 17.38 -19.54
N ASP A 30 14.33 18.58 -19.56
CA ASP A 30 14.95 19.79 -19.03
C ASP A 30 15.26 19.66 -17.54
N ALA A 31 14.36 19.09 -16.74
CA ALA A 31 14.60 18.87 -15.32
C ALA A 31 15.73 17.86 -15.07
N VAL A 32 16.05 17.01 -16.03
CA VAL A 32 17.22 16.11 -15.96
C VAL A 32 18.49 16.85 -16.36
N TRP A 33 18.48 17.49 -17.53
CA TRP A 33 19.68 18.06 -18.16
C TRP A 33 20.11 19.41 -17.59
N LEU A 34 19.16 20.24 -17.20
CA LEU A 34 19.40 21.53 -16.55
C LEU A 34 19.50 21.41 -15.04
N SER A 35 19.19 20.24 -14.48
CA SER A 35 19.61 19.99 -13.10
C SER A 35 21.12 20.04 -13.00
N SER A 36 21.63 20.45 -11.86
CA SER A 36 23.04 20.24 -11.51
C SER A 36 23.38 18.75 -11.26
N ARG A 37 22.52 17.81 -11.69
CA ARG A 37 22.54 16.39 -11.33
C ARG A 37 22.29 15.42 -12.52
N PRO A 38 22.81 15.64 -13.74
CA PRO A 38 22.57 14.72 -14.86
C PRO A 38 23.16 13.31 -14.60
N ARG A 39 24.33 13.24 -13.93
CA ARG A 39 24.93 11.95 -13.51
C ARG A 39 24.06 11.15 -12.55
N PHE A 40 23.26 11.83 -11.73
CA PHE A 40 22.36 11.18 -10.78
C PHE A 40 21.19 10.51 -11.49
N TYR A 41 20.53 11.19 -12.43
CA TYR A 41 19.46 10.59 -13.21
C TYR A 41 19.98 9.51 -14.17
N GLY A 42 21.17 9.72 -14.75
CA GLY A 42 21.86 8.68 -15.51
C GLY A 42 22.14 7.42 -14.68
N HIS A 43 22.51 7.59 -13.40
CA HIS A 43 22.68 6.47 -12.45
C HIS A 43 21.36 5.77 -12.13
N LEU A 44 20.27 6.51 -11.89
CA LEU A 44 18.94 5.91 -11.68
C LEU A 44 18.43 5.15 -12.91
N LEU A 45 18.72 5.65 -14.11
CA LEU A 45 18.42 4.97 -15.37
C LEU A 45 19.27 3.72 -15.57
N ALA A 46 20.56 3.77 -15.25
CA ALA A 46 21.46 2.61 -15.33
C ALA A 46 21.10 1.52 -14.31
N LEU A 47 20.57 1.93 -13.14
CA LEU A 47 19.97 1.04 -12.16
C LEU A 47 18.58 0.57 -12.56
N ASP A 48 18.03 1.10 -13.65
CA ASP A 48 16.76 0.65 -14.19
C ASP A 48 15.57 1.04 -13.27
N ALA A 49 15.78 2.01 -12.37
CA ALA A 49 14.82 2.52 -11.39
C ALA A 49 13.86 3.55 -11.98
N ILE A 50 14.32 4.26 -13.01
CA ILE A 50 13.52 5.10 -13.91
C ILE A 50 13.76 4.63 -15.34
N ALA A 51 12.90 5.04 -16.27
CA ALA A 51 13.10 4.79 -17.69
C ALA A 51 12.69 5.99 -18.53
N VAL A 52 13.15 6.02 -19.78
CA VAL A 52 12.63 6.94 -20.78
C VAL A 52 11.20 6.52 -21.13
N SER A 53 10.26 7.44 -20.97
CA SER A 53 8.86 7.27 -21.34
C SER A 53 8.71 7.20 -22.85
N ARG A 54 7.58 6.65 -23.31
CA ARG A 54 7.15 6.74 -24.70
C ARG A 54 6.57 8.12 -25.04
N GLU A 55 6.29 8.91 -24.02
CA GLU A 55 5.76 10.26 -24.18
C GLU A 55 6.90 11.24 -24.49
N ARG A 56 6.81 11.85 -25.67
CA ARG A 56 7.74 12.89 -26.10
C ARG A 56 7.37 14.21 -25.42
N ALA A 57 8.37 14.97 -24.97
CA ALA A 57 8.15 16.32 -24.47
C ALA A 57 7.59 17.21 -25.59
N LEU A 58 6.66 18.09 -25.25
CA LEU A 58 6.06 19.03 -26.21
C LEU A 58 7.06 20.10 -26.63
N ASP A 59 7.73 20.68 -25.64
CA ASP A 59 8.80 21.66 -25.81
C ASP A 59 9.89 21.32 -24.78
N ILE A 60 11.15 21.50 -25.19
CA ILE A 60 12.35 21.33 -24.35
C ILE A 60 13.24 22.56 -24.54
N LEU A 61 14.12 22.82 -23.60
CA LEU A 61 15.16 23.83 -23.79
C LEU A 61 16.26 23.26 -24.69
N CYS A 62 16.73 24.10 -25.62
CA CYS A 62 17.81 23.74 -26.53
C CYS A 62 19.04 23.31 -25.72
N PRO A 63 19.57 22.09 -25.91
CA PRO A 63 20.69 21.59 -25.11
C PRO A 63 22.00 22.32 -25.41
N GLU A 64 22.09 23.02 -26.55
CA GLU A 64 23.29 23.78 -26.94
C GLU A 64 23.34 25.16 -26.27
N CYS A 65 22.25 25.95 -26.34
CA CYS A 65 22.23 27.30 -25.78
C CYS A 65 21.55 27.40 -24.40
N GLY A 66 20.81 26.37 -23.97
CA GLY A 66 20.11 26.31 -22.68
C GLY A 66 18.98 27.32 -22.49
N THR A 67 18.62 28.10 -23.52
CA THR A 67 17.78 29.29 -23.39
C THR A 67 16.52 29.22 -24.24
N GLU A 68 16.66 28.84 -25.51
CA GLU A 68 15.53 28.80 -26.43
C GLU A 68 14.73 27.50 -26.29
N ALA A 69 13.41 27.62 -26.24
CA ALA A 69 12.52 26.46 -26.30
C ALA A 69 12.44 25.93 -27.73
N MET A 70 12.48 24.62 -27.87
CA MET A 70 12.35 23.94 -29.15
C MET A 70 11.50 22.68 -29.03
N ARG A 71 10.78 22.35 -30.10
CA ARG A 71 9.92 21.17 -30.17
C ARG A 71 10.68 19.96 -30.71
N PRO A 72 10.84 18.87 -29.94
CA PRO A 72 11.40 17.64 -30.45
C PRO A 72 10.50 17.02 -31.51
N GLN A 73 11.07 16.67 -32.66
CA GLN A 73 10.38 15.97 -33.75
C GLN A 73 11.21 14.80 -34.27
N PRO A 74 10.58 13.71 -34.78
CA PRO A 74 11.30 12.57 -35.32
C PRO A 74 12.20 13.01 -36.48
N HIS A 75 13.39 12.43 -36.53
CA HIS A 75 14.38 12.70 -37.55
C HIS A 75 14.97 11.40 -38.09
N ALA A 76 14.97 11.26 -39.41
CA ALA A 76 15.59 10.12 -40.08
C ALA A 76 17.11 10.36 -40.26
N ALA A 77 17.87 10.46 -39.17
CA ALA A 77 19.35 10.39 -39.13
C ALA A 77 19.86 10.44 -37.67
N PRO A 78 21.14 10.05 -37.45
CA PRO A 78 21.55 8.68 -37.09
C PRO A 78 20.75 8.09 -35.91
N ASP A 79 20.80 6.76 -35.73
CA ASP A 79 20.08 6.07 -34.64
C ASP A 79 20.38 6.60 -33.23
N SER A 80 21.54 7.26 -33.04
CA SER A 80 21.92 7.93 -31.80
C SER A 80 21.15 9.23 -31.53
N GLN A 81 20.63 9.87 -32.58
CA GLN A 81 19.86 11.12 -32.51
C GLN A 81 18.58 11.05 -33.35
N PRO A 82 17.66 10.13 -33.04
CA PRO A 82 16.46 9.89 -33.85
C PRO A 82 15.44 11.03 -33.79
N TYR A 83 15.76 12.14 -33.11
CA TYR A 83 14.95 13.34 -33.00
C TYR A 83 15.80 14.58 -33.32
N ARG A 84 15.12 15.69 -33.63
CA ARG A 84 15.73 17.02 -33.72
C ARG A 84 14.78 18.10 -33.24
N GLY A 85 15.30 19.25 -32.85
CA GLY A 85 14.53 20.48 -32.58
C GLY A 85 15.10 21.65 -33.38
N TYR A 86 14.27 22.65 -33.68
CA TYR A 86 14.76 23.91 -34.26
C TYR A 86 14.90 24.95 -33.16
N CYS A 87 16.12 25.43 -32.96
CA CYS A 87 16.47 26.54 -32.10
C CYS A 87 16.73 27.80 -32.96
N PRO A 88 16.13 28.97 -32.67
CA PRO A 88 16.41 30.21 -33.41
C PRO A 88 17.89 30.61 -33.42
N GLU A 89 18.62 30.31 -32.34
CA GLU A 89 20.04 30.66 -32.17
C GLU A 89 21.00 29.59 -32.74
N CYS A 90 20.66 28.31 -32.59
CA CYS A 90 21.55 27.19 -32.92
C CYS A 90 21.18 26.48 -34.25
N GLY A 91 20.02 26.79 -34.82
CA GLY A 91 19.48 26.07 -35.97
C GLY A 91 18.91 24.70 -35.60
N TRP A 92 19.10 23.71 -36.47
CA TRP A 92 18.63 22.34 -36.23
C TRP A 92 19.58 21.59 -35.31
N VAL A 93 19.09 21.21 -34.13
CA VAL A 93 19.85 20.48 -33.11
C VAL A 93 19.37 19.03 -33.05
N GLY A 94 20.29 18.07 -33.16
CA GLY A 94 20.01 16.64 -33.04
C GLY A 94 19.80 16.22 -31.58
N LEU A 95 18.87 15.28 -31.34
CA LEU A 95 18.44 14.87 -30.01
C LEU A 95 18.40 13.34 -29.89
N ALA A 96 19.04 12.82 -28.85
CA ALA A 96 18.88 11.45 -28.41
C ALA A 96 17.47 11.23 -27.82
N ASN A 97 17.09 9.96 -27.69
CA ASN A 97 15.78 9.59 -27.13
C ASN A 97 15.55 10.17 -25.72
N GLN A 98 16.59 10.11 -24.88
CA GLN A 98 16.61 10.63 -23.51
C GLN A 98 16.47 12.17 -23.42
N GLU A 99 16.78 12.89 -24.49
CA GLU A 99 16.68 14.36 -24.55
C GLU A 99 15.31 14.79 -25.09
N ALA A 100 14.66 13.93 -25.89
CA ALA A 100 13.36 14.23 -26.49
C ALA A 100 12.15 13.78 -25.64
N HIS A 101 12.30 12.81 -24.74
CA HIS A 101 11.18 12.17 -24.04
C HIS A 101 11.20 12.40 -22.54
N PHE A 102 10.01 12.44 -21.94
CA PHE A 102 9.88 12.41 -20.49
C PHE A 102 10.57 11.16 -19.93
N TRP A 103 11.05 11.26 -18.71
CA TRP A 103 11.53 10.11 -17.94
C TRP A 103 10.45 9.76 -16.94
N GLN A 104 10.36 8.51 -16.53
CA GLN A 104 9.29 8.06 -15.65
C GLN A 104 9.78 7.01 -14.66
N VAL A 105 9.24 7.08 -13.44
CA VAL A 105 9.33 5.96 -12.49
C VAL A 105 8.40 4.84 -12.97
N GLN A 106 8.80 3.59 -12.74
CA GLN A 106 7.96 2.42 -13.04
C GLN A 106 7.49 1.74 -11.74
N PRO A 107 6.29 2.06 -11.22
CA PRO A 107 5.81 1.50 -9.95
C PRO A 107 5.75 -0.03 -9.94
N GLN A 108 5.32 -0.65 -11.04
CA GLN A 108 5.27 -2.10 -11.18
C GLN A 108 6.67 -2.74 -11.04
N LYS A 109 7.71 -2.07 -11.55
CA LYS A 109 9.09 -2.57 -11.45
C LYS A 109 9.60 -2.43 -10.02
N LEU A 110 9.30 -1.31 -9.37
CA LEU A 110 9.63 -1.11 -7.96
C LEU A 110 8.93 -2.13 -7.06
N ALA A 111 7.66 -2.43 -7.33
CA ALA A 111 6.92 -3.49 -6.62
C ALA A 111 7.59 -4.86 -6.80
N LYS A 112 8.11 -5.18 -7.99
CA LYS A 112 8.91 -6.39 -8.24
C LYS A 112 10.23 -6.38 -7.45
N TRP A 113 10.91 -5.25 -7.37
CA TRP A 113 12.11 -5.10 -6.54
C TRP A 113 11.81 -5.28 -5.06
N LEU A 114 10.70 -4.74 -4.56
CA LEU A 114 10.25 -4.94 -3.19
C LEU A 114 9.94 -6.42 -2.93
N SER A 115 9.18 -7.07 -3.81
CA SER A 115 8.89 -8.50 -3.69
C SER A 115 10.17 -9.35 -3.69
N ALA A 116 11.16 -9.01 -4.52
CA ALA A 116 12.45 -9.69 -4.53
C ALA A 116 13.28 -9.42 -3.26
N GLY A 117 13.36 -8.16 -2.82
CA GLY A 117 14.09 -7.76 -1.61
C GLY A 117 13.49 -8.33 -0.32
N LEU A 118 12.18 -8.60 -0.31
CA LEU A 118 11.47 -9.29 0.76
C LEU A 118 11.57 -10.83 0.66
N GLY A 119 12.20 -11.38 -0.38
CA GLY A 119 12.28 -12.82 -0.61
C GLY A 119 10.94 -13.48 -1.02
N LEU A 120 9.97 -12.70 -1.48
CA LEU A 120 8.62 -13.16 -1.85
C LEU A 120 8.54 -13.62 -3.32
N ALA A 121 9.36 -13.05 -4.20
CA ALA A 121 9.32 -13.27 -5.65
C ALA A 121 9.35 -14.75 -6.11
N PRO A 122 10.05 -15.70 -5.43
CA PRO A 122 10.01 -17.10 -5.84
C PRO A 122 8.64 -17.78 -5.65
N ARG A 123 7.76 -17.22 -4.81
CA ARG A 123 6.48 -17.84 -4.42
C ARG A 123 5.27 -17.02 -4.87
N TYR A 124 5.44 -15.73 -5.08
CA TYR A 124 4.35 -14.81 -5.38
C TYR A 124 4.68 -13.95 -6.60
N ALA A 125 3.69 -13.82 -7.49
CA ALA A 125 3.71 -12.79 -8.52
C ALA A 125 3.17 -11.48 -7.95
N VAL A 126 3.79 -10.37 -8.33
CA VAL A 126 3.28 -9.03 -7.97
C VAL A 126 1.99 -8.76 -8.75
N GLU A 127 0.91 -8.48 -8.02
CA GLU A 127 -0.43 -8.31 -8.56
C GLU A 127 -0.92 -6.86 -8.34
N PRO A 128 -1.33 -6.12 -9.39
CA PRO A 128 -1.99 -4.84 -9.21
C PRO A 128 -3.41 -5.05 -8.67
N ILE A 129 -3.73 -4.41 -7.54
CA ILE A 129 -5.02 -4.50 -6.85
C ILE A 129 -5.88 -3.27 -7.10
N VAL A 130 -5.26 -2.10 -7.02
CA VAL A 130 -5.82 -0.82 -7.45
C VAL A 130 -4.89 -0.29 -8.52
N ASP A 131 -5.43 -0.05 -9.71
CA ASP A 131 -4.63 0.29 -10.87
C ASP A 131 -3.70 1.47 -10.57
N ASN A 132 -2.42 1.27 -10.86
CA ASN A 132 -1.35 2.23 -10.65
C ASN A 132 -1.23 2.85 -9.23
N VAL A 133 -1.85 2.24 -8.21
CA VAL A 133 -1.91 2.77 -6.83
C VAL A 133 -1.47 1.73 -5.80
N LEU A 134 -1.97 0.49 -5.89
CA LEU A 134 -1.75 -0.56 -4.90
C LEU A 134 -1.39 -1.88 -5.57
N TRP A 135 -0.31 -2.49 -5.10
CA TRP A 135 0.13 -3.82 -5.53
C TRP A 135 0.24 -4.76 -4.34
N ARG A 136 -0.21 -6.00 -4.52
CA ARG A 136 0.06 -7.10 -3.60
C ARG A 136 1.41 -7.72 -3.96
N LEU A 137 2.28 -7.85 -2.97
CA LEU A 137 3.65 -8.39 -3.15
C LEU A 137 3.74 -9.87 -2.80
N GLY A 138 2.88 -10.34 -1.90
CA GLY A 138 2.88 -11.71 -1.39
C GLY A 138 2.58 -11.74 0.09
N GLU A 139 2.94 -12.86 0.73
CA GLU A 139 2.66 -13.10 2.13
C GLU A 139 3.85 -13.77 2.81
N PHE A 140 4.12 -13.38 4.06
CA PHE A 140 5.13 -14.03 4.89
C PHE A 140 4.59 -14.29 6.29
N GLU A 141 5.27 -15.13 7.04
CA GLU A 141 4.95 -15.40 8.44
C GLU A 141 5.99 -14.73 9.34
N HIS A 142 5.52 -14.02 10.37
CA HIS A 142 6.36 -13.47 11.43
C HIS A 142 5.70 -13.75 12.77
N ARG A 143 6.45 -14.34 13.72
CA ARG A 143 5.95 -14.72 15.06
C ARG A 143 4.61 -15.47 15.02
N ARG A 144 4.49 -16.47 14.14
CA ARG A 144 3.29 -17.30 13.93
C ARG A 144 2.05 -16.54 13.44
N ARG A 145 2.22 -15.31 12.97
CA ARG A 145 1.17 -14.52 12.30
C ARG A 145 1.53 -14.35 10.83
N ARG A 146 0.55 -14.63 9.97
CA ARG A 146 0.70 -14.46 8.52
C ARG A 146 0.35 -13.02 8.18
N HIS A 147 1.27 -12.35 7.49
CA HIS A 147 1.11 -10.99 7.03
C HIS A 147 1.02 -10.96 5.51
N THR A 148 0.06 -10.19 4.99
CA THR A 148 -0.03 -9.90 3.55
C THR A 148 0.60 -8.54 3.28
N VAL A 149 1.53 -8.50 2.34
CA VAL A 149 2.32 -7.30 2.07
C VAL A 149 1.82 -6.63 0.82
N PHE A 150 1.62 -5.32 0.94
CA PHE A 150 1.25 -4.45 -0.16
C PHE A 150 2.30 -3.35 -0.33
N PHE A 151 2.41 -2.86 -1.56
CA PHE A 151 3.09 -1.62 -1.88
C PHE A 151 2.06 -0.61 -2.41
N GLY A 152 2.09 0.61 -1.88
CA GLY A 152 1.16 1.68 -2.21
C GLY A 152 1.85 3.00 -2.55
N ARG A 153 1.24 3.76 -3.46
CA ARG A 153 1.60 5.15 -3.78
C ARG A 153 0.35 6.03 -3.79
N ARG A 154 0.51 7.33 -3.55
CA ARG A 154 -0.60 8.31 -3.52
C ARG A 154 -1.77 7.86 -2.63
N LEU A 155 -1.45 7.17 -1.53
CA LEU A 155 -2.47 6.54 -0.69
C LEU A 155 -3.41 7.57 -0.06
N SER A 156 -2.94 8.78 0.24
CA SER A 156 -3.78 9.85 0.82
C SER A 156 -4.89 10.29 -0.12
N ALA A 157 -4.56 10.44 -1.41
CA ALA A 157 -5.54 10.78 -2.46
C ALA A 157 -6.48 9.62 -2.82
N MET A 158 -6.09 8.38 -2.51
CA MET A 158 -6.81 7.16 -2.92
C MET A 158 -7.21 6.29 -1.72
N SER A 159 -7.37 6.89 -0.54
CA SER A 159 -7.53 6.16 0.72
C SER A 159 -8.81 5.31 0.75
N ASP A 160 -9.96 5.86 0.37
CA ASP A 160 -11.23 5.12 0.40
C ASP A 160 -11.26 3.93 -0.59
N PRO A 161 -10.92 4.09 -1.89
CA PRO A 161 -10.88 2.95 -2.81
C PRO A 161 -9.89 1.86 -2.37
N VAL A 162 -8.74 2.24 -1.80
CA VAL A 162 -7.73 1.30 -1.29
C VAL A 162 -8.26 0.57 -0.06
N ALA A 163 -8.86 1.28 0.91
CA ALA A 163 -9.42 0.69 2.12
C ALA A 163 -10.53 -0.33 1.78
N ALA A 164 -11.41 0.01 0.84
CA ALA A 164 -12.47 -0.88 0.37
C ALA A 164 -11.90 -2.17 -0.25
N LYS A 165 -10.83 -2.08 -1.05
CA LYS A 165 -10.17 -3.26 -1.63
C LYS A 165 -9.44 -4.10 -0.58
N LEU A 166 -8.75 -3.47 0.36
CA LEU A 166 -8.06 -4.18 1.44
C LEU A 166 -9.03 -4.96 2.31
N ALA A 167 -10.19 -4.39 2.66
CA ALA A 167 -11.23 -5.06 3.45
C ALA A 167 -11.74 -6.37 2.81
N GLN A 168 -11.67 -6.48 1.47
CA GLN A 168 -12.05 -7.69 0.73
C GLN A 168 -10.94 -8.76 0.71
N LEU A 169 -9.68 -8.34 0.78
CA LEU A 169 -8.53 -9.21 0.56
C LEU A 169 -7.91 -9.74 1.85
N VAL A 170 -7.93 -8.93 2.91
CA VAL A 170 -7.14 -9.18 4.12
C VAL A 170 -7.92 -8.79 5.37
N ALA A 171 -7.75 -9.58 6.42
CA ALA A 171 -8.28 -9.22 7.73
C ALA A 171 -7.52 -8.00 8.28
N PRO A 172 -8.20 -6.95 8.75
CA PRO A 172 -7.57 -5.82 9.44
C PRO A 172 -6.47 -6.24 10.42
N GLY A 173 -5.32 -5.59 10.33
CA GLY A 173 -4.13 -5.87 11.13
C GLY A 173 -3.28 -7.05 10.65
N ALA A 174 -3.70 -7.77 9.60
CA ALA A 174 -2.87 -8.78 8.92
C ALA A 174 -2.13 -8.20 7.71
N GLU A 175 -2.46 -6.99 7.28
CA GLU A 175 -1.78 -6.26 6.23
C GLU A 175 -0.53 -5.53 6.73
N VAL A 176 0.43 -5.39 5.81
CA VAL A 176 1.57 -4.49 5.92
C VAL A 176 1.60 -3.69 4.64
N ILE A 177 1.43 -2.38 4.72
CA ILE A 177 1.40 -1.50 3.55
C ILE A 177 2.68 -0.67 3.51
N ILE A 178 3.58 -1.04 2.61
CA ILE A 178 4.79 -0.26 2.33
C ILE A 178 4.38 0.91 1.44
N THR A 179 4.63 2.15 1.87
CA THR A 179 4.19 3.37 1.17
C THR A 179 5.37 4.25 0.75
N ALA A 180 5.27 4.87 -0.41
CA ALA A 180 6.24 5.88 -0.86
C ALA A 180 6.07 7.24 -0.17
N GLY A 181 4.86 7.53 0.34
CA GLY A 181 4.53 8.76 1.06
C GLY A 181 4.80 8.68 2.56
N GLU A 182 4.55 9.79 3.26
CA GLU A 182 4.69 9.89 4.71
C GLU A 182 3.43 9.37 5.43
N PRO A 183 3.52 8.41 6.36
CA PRO A 183 2.35 7.86 7.06
C PRO A 183 1.50 8.92 7.77
N ALA A 184 2.09 10.01 8.24
CA ALA A 184 1.36 11.11 8.89
C ALA A 184 0.32 11.76 7.96
N SER A 185 0.51 11.70 6.63
CA SER A 185 -0.45 12.21 5.65
C SER A 185 -1.73 11.37 5.54
N LEU A 186 -1.78 10.20 6.18
CA LEU A 186 -2.91 9.28 6.19
C LEU A 186 -3.72 9.32 7.49
N LEU A 187 -3.31 10.15 8.47
CA LEU A 187 -4.08 10.36 9.70
C LEU A 187 -5.46 10.94 9.37
N GLY A 188 -6.51 10.33 9.93
CA GLY A 188 -7.89 10.73 9.67
C GLY A 188 -8.46 10.29 8.32
N THR A 189 -7.73 9.46 7.56
CA THR A 189 -8.24 8.82 6.33
C THR A 189 -8.75 7.41 6.63
N ALA A 190 -9.40 6.75 5.66
CA ALA A 190 -9.86 5.36 5.79
C ALA A 190 -8.73 4.32 5.94
N LEU A 191 -7.46 4.75 5.96
CA LEU A 191 -6.27 3.91 6.16
C LEU A 191 -5.55 4.21 7.49
N ASP A 192 -6.11 5.03 8.37
CA ASP A 192 -5.45 5.46 9.62
C ASP A 192 -5.17 4.30 10.60
N ASP A 193 -5.98 3.25 10.54
CA ASP A 193 -5.91 2.06 11.38
C ASP A 193 -4.96 0.98 10.85
N ARG A 194 -4.38 1.21 9.66
CA ARG A 194 -3.56 0.24 8.93
C ARG A 194 -2.09 0.34 9.30
N LEU A 195 -1.38 -0.78 9.23
CA LEU A 195 0.07 -0.78 9.43
C LEU A 195 0.76 -0.22 8.18
N LEU A 196 1.14 1.05 8.27
CA LEU A 196 1.84 1.79 7.23
C LEU A 196 3.34 1.82 7.52
N VAL A 197 4.15 1.39 6.55
CA VAL A 197 5.61 1.37 6.65
C VAL A 197 6.19 2.28 5.57
N PRO A 198 6.86 3.39 5.92
CA PRO A 198 7.49 4.24 4.92
C PRO A 198 8.62 3.47 4.22
N LEU A 199 8.60 3.42 2.88
CA LEU A 199 9.57 2.72 2.06
C LEU A 199 11.01 3.14 2.40
N ARG A 200 11.22 4.45 2.57
CA ARG A 200 12.53 5.03 2.89
C ARG A 200 13.08 4.62 4.26
N ALA A 201 12.23 4.13 5.16
CA ALA A 201 12.65 3.70 6.48
C ALA A 201 13.16 2.25 6.51
N ILE A 202 12.80 1.46 5.50
CA ILE A 202 13.09 0.02 5.45
C ILE A 202 13.87 -0.41 4.22
N ALA A 203 14.13 0.48 3.25
CA ALA A 203 14.74 0.10 1.99
C ALA A 203 15.93 0.98 1.62
N HIS A 204 16.90 0.37 0.95
CA HIS A 204 18.02 1.06 0.34
C HIS A 204 18.22 0.61 -1.11
N ILE A 205 18.58 1.54 -1.98
CA ILE A 205 19.00 1.20 -3.34
C ILE A 205 20.40 0.59 -3.31
N ARG A 206 20.57 -0.51 -4.03
CA ARG A 206 21.82 -1.21 -4.30
C ARG A 206 21.89 -1.61 -5.77
N LYS A 207 23.03 -2.16 -6.20
CA LYS A 207 23.33 -2.45 -7.62
C LYS A 207 22.27 -3.34 -8.32
N SER A 208 21.57 -4.20 -7.59
CA SER A 208 20.59 -5.14 -8.11
C SER A 208 19.13 -4.82 -7.74
N GLY A 209 18.84 -3.60 -7.28
CA GLY A 209 17.50 -3.17 -6.88
C GLY A 209 17.42 -2.69 -5.44
N LEU A 210 16.37 -3.08 -4.71
CA LEU A 210 16.18 -2.73 -3.30
C LEU A 210 16.68 -3.83 -2.36
N VAL A 211 17.39 -3.41 -1.31
CA VAL A 211 17.64 -4.21 -0.12
C VAL A 211 16.70 -3.73 0.98
N ILE A 212 16.02 -4.68 1.64
CA ILE A 212 15.08 -4.39 2.72
C ILE A 212 15.70 -4.73 4.06
N GLU A 213 15.66 -3.78 4.98
CA GLU A 213 16.18 -3.89 6.34
C GLU A 213 15.08 -3.42 7.31
N ASN A 214 15.07 -3.96 8.53
CA ASN A 214 14.24 -3.47 9.65
C ASN A 214 12.71 -3.51 9.45
N LEU A 215 12.16 -4.20 8.44
CA LEU A 215 10.71 -4.36 8.31
C LEU A 215 10.09 -4.96 9.58
N GLU A 216 10.75 -5.95 10.16
CA GLU A 216 10.30 -6.67 11.35
C GLU A 216 10.05 -5.75 12.55
N ALA A 217 10.81 -4.66 12.67
CA ALA A 217 10.64 -3.68 13.76
C ALA A 217 9.24 -3.04 13.74
N TYR A 218 8.66 -2.86 12.54
CA TYR A 218 7.31 -2.32 12.35
C TYR A 218 6.21 -3.36 12.61
N LEU A 219 6.53 -4.65 12.56
CA LEU A 219 5.58 -5.75 12.82
C LEU A 219 5.43 -6.00 14.33
N THR A 220 6.47 -5.69 15.09
CA THR A 220 6.42 -5.63 16.55
C THR A 220 5.59 -4.44 17.00
N ARG A 221 4.27 -4.61 17.10
CA ARG A 221 3.53 -3.89 18.14
C ARG A 221 4.24 -4.21 19.47
N PRO A 222 4.57 -3.21 20.33
CA PRO A 222 5.02 -3.53 21.67
C PRO A 222 4.01 -4.52 22.24
N ALA A 223 4.49 -5.67 22.68
CA ALA A 223 3.64 -6.65 23.31
C ALA A 223 2.93 -5.93 24.45
N SER A 224 1.61 -5.81 24.38
CA SER A 224 0.85 -5.48 25.57
C SER A 224 0.95 -6.71 26.48
N VAL A 225 2.05 -6.81 27.22
CA VAL A 225 2.12 -7.62 28.44
C VAL A 225 1.41 -6.79 29.51
N GLN A 226 0.11 -6.61 29.33
CA GLN A 226 -0.78 -6.57 30.47
C GLN A 226 -1.38 -7.97 30.50
N GLU A 227 -1.07 -8.74 31.54
CA GLU A 227 -1.95 -9.80 32.01
C GLU A 227 -3.25 -9.14 32.46
N SER A 228 -4.03 -8.68 31.48
CA SER A 228 -5.39 -8.25 31.71
C SER A 228 -6.18 -9.52 31.95
N ILE A 229 -6.99 -9.61 32.99
CA ILE A 229 -7.97 -10.70 33.15
C ILE A 229 -9.30 -10.37 32.45
N GLU A 230 -9.28 -9.33 31.62
CA GLU A 230 -10.46 -8.74 30.98
C GLU A 230 -11.06 -9.65 29.92
N THR A 231 -12.38 -9.76 29.95
CA THR A 231 -13.18 -10.31 28.86
C THR A 231 -13.93 -9.17 28.18
N SER A 232 -13.57 -8.81 26.95
CA SER A 232 -14.17 -7.66 26.26
C SER A 232 -14.01 -7.73 24.74
N LEU A 233 -14.81 -6.91 24.04
CA LEU A 233 -14.74 -6.71 22.59
C LEU A 233 -13.99 -5.43 22.19
N ARG A 234 -13.31 -4.73 23.11
CA ARG A 234 -12.67 -3.43 22.82
C ARG A 234 -11.63 -3.45 21.70
N LEU A 235 -11.00 -4.61 21.45
CA LEU A 235 -10.00 -4.80 20.39
C LEU A 235 -10.62 -5.31 19.07
N MET A 236 -11.95 -5.43 19.01
CA MET A 236 -12.65 -6.00 17.87
C MET A 236 -12.46 -5.13 16.61
N HIS A 237 -12.63 -3.81 16.71
CA HIS A 237 -12.45 -2.93 15.55
C HIS A 237 -11.00 -2.70 15.16
N THR A 238 -10.10 -2.60 16.16
CA THR A 238 -8.70 -2.24 15.93
C THR A 238 -7.81 -3.45 15.57
N GLN A 239 -8.19 -4.66 16.00
CA GLN A 239 -7.38 -5.86 15.85
C GLN A 239 -8.17 -7.11 15.44
N ARG A 240 -9.51 -7.05 15.36
CA ARG A 240 -10.39 -8.22 15.17
C ARG A 240 -10.10 -9.34 16.17
N VAL A 241 -9.91 -8.92 17.42
CA VAL A 241 -9.66 -9.78 18.55
C VAL A 241 -10.78 -9.59 19.56
N ALA A 242 -11.33 -10.70 20.05
CA ALA A 242 -12.06 -10.71 21.31
C ALA A 242 -11.09 -11.10 22.43
N LEU A 243 -11.13 -10.40 23.55
CA LEU A 243 -10.39 -10.76 24.76
C LEU A 243 -11.29 -11.65 25.61
N ILE A 244 -10.81 -12.83 26.02
CA ILE A 244 -11.53 -13.69 26.98
C ILE A 244 -10.57 -14.05 28.10
N ASN A 245 -10.85 -13.58 29.31
CA ASN A 245 -9.98 -13.71 30.48
C ASN A 245 -8.54 -13.26 30.18
N GLY A 246 -8.37 -12.20 29.41
CA GLY A 246 -7.07 -11.72 28.94
C GLY A 246 -6.52 -12.36 27.69
N GLU A 247 -7.05 -13.51 27.29
CA GLU A 247 -6.54 -14.24 26.14
C GLU A 247 -7.08 -13.63 24.84
N PRO A 248 -6.20 -13.18 23.93
CA PRO A 248 -6.62 -12.64 22.65
C PRO A 248 -7.04 -13.76 21.68
N ILE A 249 -8.32 -13.80 21.31
CA ILE A 249 -8.87 -14.72 20.33
C ILE A 249 -9.10 -13.99 19.01
N ASN A 250 -8.31 -14.36 17.98
CA ASN A 250 -8.47 -13.81 16.63
C ASN A 250 -9.80 -14.24 15.99
N LEU A 251 -10.59 -13.28 15.51
CA LEU A 251 -11.93 -13.49 14.96
C LEU A 251 -11.87 -13.70 13.43
N SER A 252 -12.62 -14.68 12.93
CA SER A 252 -12.82 -14.84 11.48
C SER A 252 -13.64 -13.67 10.92
N PRO A 253 -13.58 -13.39 9.59
CA PRO A 253 -14.31 -12.25 9.01
C PRO A 253 -15.81 -12.33 9.27
N GLN A 254 -16.35 -13.53 9.15
CA GLN A 254 -17.76 -13.81 9.36
C GLN A 254 -18.17 -13.64 10.84
N VAL A 255 -17.31 -14.04 11.79
CA VAL A 255 -17.58 -13.86 13.23
C VAL A 255 -17.45 -12.40 13.64
N TYR A 256 -16.44 -11.68 13.14
CA TYR A 256 -16.33 -10.24 13.36
C TYR A 256 -17.57 -9.49 12.86
N LEU A 257 -17.98 -9.75 11.62
CA LEU A 257 -19.13 -9.06 11.03
C LEU A 257 -20.42 -9.40 11.77
N PHE A 258 -20.58 -10.65 12.22
CA PHE A 258 -21.69 -11.05 13.08
C PHE A 258 -21.72 -10.26 14.39
N LEU A 259 -20.60 -10.18 15.11
CA LEU A 259 -20.52 -9.47 16.39
C LEU A 259 -20.72 -7.97 16.21
N LYS A 260 -20.15 -7.38 15.16
CA LYS A 260 -20.36 -5.97 14.81
C LYS A 260 -21.84 -5.65 14.59
N ILE A 261 -22.59 -6.50 13.87
CA ILE A 261 -24.04 -6.29 13.67
C ILE A 261 -24.80 -6.25 15.00
N LEU A 262 -24.39 -7.06 15.99
CA LEU A 262 -25.01 -7.06 17.32
C LEU A 262 -24.58 -5.87 18.17
N GLU A 263 -23.33 -5.43 18.03
CA GLU A 263 -22.80 -4.23 18.70
C GLU A 263 -23.43 -2.95 18.17
N ASP A 264 -23.62 -2.86 16.85
CA ASP A 264 -24.31 -1.74 16.19
C ASP A 264 -25.79 -1.65 16.61
N ALA A 265 -26.37 -2.75 17.15
CA ALA A 265 -27.71 -2.78 17.71
C ALA A 265 -27.77 -2.38 19.20
N ASP A 266 -26.63 -2.05 19.82
CA ASP A 266 -26.52 -1.46 21.16
C ASP A 266 -27.28 -2.23 22.27
N GLY A 267 -27.23 -3.57 22.19
CA GLY A 267 -27.90 -4.46 23.15
C GLY A 267 -29.33 -4.86 22.76
N ASP A 268 -29.89 -4.29 21.70
CA ASP A 268 -31.18 -4.74 21.15
C ASP A 268 -31.07 -6.11 20.45
N GLU A 269 -32.20 -6.81 20.44
CA GLU A 269 -32.35 -8.10 19.77
C GLU A 269 -32.34 -7.96 18.24
N VAL A 270 -31.41 -8.67 17.58
CA VAL A 270 -31.31 -8.69 16.11
C VAL A 270 -31.79 -10.03 15.56
N HIS A 271 -32.83 -9.98 14.72
CA HIS A 271 -33.37 -11.18 14.09
C HIS A 271 -32.40 -11.75 13.04
N LYS A 272 -32.27 -13.09 12.98
CA LYS A 272 -31.35 -13.82 12.08
C LYS A 272 -31.43 -13.44 10.60
N ARG A 273 -32.60 -13.00 10.11
CA ARG A 273 -32.75 -12.53 8.72
C ARG A 273 -31.98 -11.24 8.48
N HIS A 274 -31.98 -10.31 9.45
CA HIS A 274 -31.21 -9.07 9.36
C HIS A 274 -29.71 -9.36 9.39
N ILE A 275 -29.29 -10.26 10.28
CA ILE A 275 -27.89 -10.72 10.35
C ILE A 275 -27.46 -11.38 9.03
N ALA A 276 -28.30 -12.23 8.43
CA ALA A 276 -27.98 -12.88 7.15
C ALA A 276 -27.71 -11.87 6.02
N VAL A 277 -28.51 -10.79 5.96
CA VAL A 277 -28.30 -9.69 5.02
C VAL A 277 -26.99 -8.96 5.33
N GLY A 278 -26.74 -8.63 6.60
CA GLY A 278 -25.49 -7.97 7.01
C GLY A 278 -24.23 -8.81 6.74
N LEU A 279 -24.36 -10.15 6.76
CA LEU A 279 -23.29 -11.08 6.38
C LEU A 279 -23.10 -11.22 4.86
N GLY A 280 -23.92 -10.56 4.04
CA GLY A 280 -23.87 -10.63 2.58
C GLY A 280 -24.39 -11.94 1.99
N LEU A 281 -25.32 -12.63 2.69
CA LEU A 281 -25.97 -13.82 2.16
C LEU A 281 -27.12 -13.44 1.21
N GLU A 282 -27.36 -14.30 0.22
CA GLU A 282 -28.44 -14.11 -0.76
C GLU A 282 -29.82 -13.90 -0.09
N PRO A 283 -30.73 -13.12 -0.70
CA PRO A 283 -32.07 -12.90 -0.17
C PRO A 283 -32.81 -14.21 0.09
N GLY A 284 -33.25 -14.42 1.33
CA GLY A 284 -33.94 -15.65 1.75
C GLY A 284 -33.00 -16.78 2.20
N ALA A 285 -31.69 -16.64 2.04
CA ALA A 285 -30.73 -17.55 2.64
C ALA A 285 -30.69 -17.39 4.17
N SER A 286 -30.32 -18.47 4.86
CA SER A 286 -30.14 -18.49 6.31
C SER A 286 -28.76 -19.06 6.63
N PHE A 287 -28.19 -18.65 7.75
CA PHE A 287 -26.94 -19.22 8.25
C PHE A 287 -27.21 -20.21 9.38
N ARG A 288 -26.26 -21.13 9.57
CA ARG A 288 -26.18 -21.94 10.79
C ARG A 288 -25.13 -21.34 11.70
N THR A 289 -25.55 -20.92 12.89
CA THR A 289 -24.65 -20.33 13.90
C THR A 289 -23.49 -21.26 14.25
N ALA A 290 -23.75 -22.57 14.29
CA ALA A 290 -22.72 -23.57 14.51
C ALA A 290 -21.64 -23.62 13.41
N GLU A 291 -21.98 -23.23 12.17
CA GLU A 291 -21.02 -23.15 11.07
C GLU A 291 -20.20 -21.86 11.14
N ILE A 292 -20.85 -20.72 11.42
CA ILE A 292 -20.17 -19.43 11.62
C ILE A 292 -19.15 -19.52 12.76
N PHE A 293 -19.57 -20.07 13.90
CA PHE A 293 -18.73 -20.14 15.11
C PHE A 293 -18.03 -21.49 15.29
N LYS A 294 -17.90 -22.30 14.23
CA LYS A 294 -17.31 -23.65 14.31
C LYS A 294 -15.93 -23.66 15.00
N ARG A 295 -15.10 -22.64 14.73
CA ARG A 295 -13.77 -22.44 15.31
C ARG A 295 -13.73 -21.37 16.41
N HIS A 296 -14.87 -20.78 16.74
CA HIS A 296 -15.02 -19.64 17.66
C HIS A 296 -16.11 -19.91 18.71
N LYS A 297 -16.29 -21.17 19.11
CA LYS A 297 -17.36 -21.58 20.05
C LYS A 297 -17.28 -20.83 21.38
N GLN A 298 -16.07 -20.59 21.88
CA GLN A 298 -15.84 -19.85 23.12
C GLN A 298 -16.31 -18.40 22.99
N VAL A 299 -15.99 -17.73 21.87
CA VAL A 299 -16.48 -16.36 21.59
C VAL A 299 -17.99 -16.32 21.56
N TYR A 300 -18.64 -17.26 20.87
CA TYR A 300 -20.10 -17.35 20.85
C TYR A 300 -20.68 -17.51 22.25
N ALA A 301 -20.17 -18.49 23.00
CA ALA A 301 -20.67 -18.80 24.34
C ALA A 301 -20.43 -17.65 25.33
N THR A 302 -19.37 -16.87 25.15
CA THR A 302 -19.04 -15.74 26.02
C THR A 302 -19.91 -14.53 25.70
N PHE A 303 -19.93 -14.06 24.45
CA PHE A 303 -20.46 -12.74 24.11
C PHE A 303 -21.90 -12.72 23.60
N VAL A 304 -22.39 -13.82 23.04
CA VAL A 304 -23.66 -13.85 22.30
C VAL A 304 -24.70 -14.65 23.08
N ASP A 305 -25.92 -14.12 23.12
CA ASP A 305 -27.10 -14.86 23.54
C ASP A 305 -28.12 -14.94 22.42
N LYS A 306 -29.12 -15.80 22.58
CA LYS A 306 -30.17 -16.00 21.59
C LYS A 306 -31.48 -16.48 22.21
N ASP A 307 -32.57 -16.26 21.50
CA ASP A 307 -33.86 -16.88 21.79
C ASP A 307 -34.16 -18.07 20.86
N ASP A 308 -35.29 -18.74 21.12
CA ASP A 308 -35.78 -19.82 20.26
C ASP A 308 -36.50 -19.33 19.00
N LYS A 309 -36.76 -18.01 18.89
CA LYS A 309 -37.43 -17.39 17.74
C LYS A 309 -36.44 -16.91 16.67
N GLY A 310 -35.13 -16.99 16.95
CA GLY A 310 -34.06 -16.65 16.04
C GLY A 310 -33.56 -15.22 16.15
N HIS A 311 -33.75 -14.58 17.29
CA HIS A 311 -33.09 -13.34 17.66
C HIS A 311 -31.76 -13.63 18.38
N TYR A 312 -30.81 -12.72 18.19
CA TYR A 312 -29.49 -12.76 18.81
C TYR A 312 -29.18 -11.38 19.37
N TRP A 313 -28.48 -11.31 20.49
CA TRP A 313 -28.01 -10.05 21.08
C TRP A 313 -26.64 -10.25 21.73
N LEU A 314 -25.92 -9.15 21.95
CA LEU A 314 -24.77 -9.18 22.84
C LEU A 314 -25.26 -9.32 24.27
N LYS A 315 -24.62 -10.19 25.06
CA LYS A 315 -24.98 -10.30 26.47
C LYS A 315 -24.80 -8.95 27.17
N PRO A 316 -25.66 -8.62 28.15
CA PRO A 316 -25.66 -7.32 28.82
C PRO A 316 -24.29 -6.88 29.36
N ASP A 317 -23.49 -7.84 29.85
CA ASP A 317 -22.15 -7.60 30.39
C ASP A 317 -21.15 -7.02 29.36
N PHE A 318 -21.48 -7.06 28.06
CA PHE A 318 -20.61 -6.64 26.97
C PHE A 318 -21.26 -5.61 26.04
N VAL A 319 -22.44 -5.10 26.40
CA VAL A 319 -23.01 -3.91 25.77
C VAL A 319 -22.25 -2.71 26.31
N ILE A 320 -21.68 -1.88 25.43
CA ILE A 320 -20.92 -0.70 25.84
C ILE A 320 -21.92 0.36 26.34
N LEU A 321 -22.27 0.30 27.62
CA LEU A 321 -23.07 1.31 28.31
C LEU A 321 -22.21 2.54 28.61
N GLU A 322 -21.72 3.26 27.59
CA GLU A 322 -21.19 4.63 27.74
C GLU A 322 -20.96 5.29 26.36
N ARG A 323 -22.02 5.90 25.81
CA ARG A 323 -21.91 7.15 25.03
C ARG A 323 -22.58 8.26 25.83
N GLY A 324 -21.87 8.72 26.86
CA GLY A 324 -22.07 10.02 27.50
C GLY A 324 -21.07 11.02 26.96
#